data_AF-A0AAJ5IPQ5-F1
#
_entry.id   AF-A0AAJ5IPQ5-F1
#
_cell.length_a   1.000
_cell.length_b   1.000
_cell.length_c   1.000
_cell.angle_alpha   90.00
_cell.angle_beta   90.00
_cell.angle_gamma   90.00
#
_symmetry.space_group_name_H-M   'P 1'
#
loop_
_entity.id
_entity.type
_entity.pdbx_description
1 polymer ?
#
loop_
_entity_poly.entity_id
_entity_poly.type
_entity_poly.pdbx_seq_one_letter_code
_entity_poly.pdbx_strand_id
1 'polypeptide(L)'
;MSLLDLVVPSRKVTITQAVGDRPEVVLEVFGLTTEDIIHLVDSHSKVLAAIFLRNAKEELKSLENSKEIMLEFPAFGAACIAAGCKQREAAEHVQNLPVLTQVELLSAVFALTFPEGLKKSLEKLAPTVVQLLKK
;
A
#
# COMPACT_ATOMS: atom_id res chain seq x y z
N MET A 1 -15.50 -15.92 16.41
CA MET A 1 -14.83 -14.77 15.77
C MET A 1 -15.75 -13.58 15.96
N SER A 2 -15.24 -12.51 16.59
CA SER A 2 -16.03 -11.33 16.92
C SER A 2 -16.11 -10.40 15.70
N LEU A 3 -17.21 -9.67 15.53
CA LEU A 3 -17.32 -8.61 14.50
C LEU A 3 -16.21 -7.54 14.63
N LEU A 4 -15.58 -7.44 15.80
CA LEU A 4 -14.42 -6.58 16.07
C LEU A 4 -13.13 -7.04 15.37
N ASP A 5 -13.02 -8.31 15.00
CA ASP A 5 -11.88 -8.86 14.24
C ASP A 5 -11.95 -8.51 12.74
N LEU A 6 -13.04 -7.85 12.30
CA LEU A 6 -13.32 -7.51 10.90
C LEU A 6 -13.13 -6.02 10.57
N VAL A 7 -12.62 -5.21 11.51
CA VAL A 7 -12.42 -3.77 11.28
C VAL A 7 -11.06 -3.55 10.62
N VAL A 8 -11.07 -3.26 9.32
CA VAL A 8 -9.86 -2.86 8.59
C VAL A 8 -9.41 -1.49 9.12
N PRO A 9 -8.18 -1.34 9.61
CA PRO A 9 -7.69 -0.04 10.09
C PRO A 9 -7.80 1.01 9.00
N SER A 10 -8.34 2.20 9.33
CA SER A 10 -8.46 3.31 8.40
C SER A 10 -7.86 4.60 8.96
N ARG A 11 -7.48 5.51 8.07
CA ARG A 11 -6.99 6.85 8.38
C ARG A 11 -7.46 7.83 7.31
N LYS A 12 -7.91 9.01 7.73
CA LYS A 12 -8.13 10.14 6.84
C LYS A 12 -6.80 10.79 6.49
N VAL A 13 -6.50 10.90 5.21
CA VAL A 13 -5.34 11.60 4.66
C VAL A 13 -5.86 12.86 3.98
N THR A 14 -5.48 14.02 4.52
CA THR A 14 -5.77 15.31 3.90
C THR A 14 -4.69 15.59 2.87
N ILE A 15 -5.07 15.68 1.60
CA ILE A 15 -4.18 16.09 0.53
C ILE A 15 -4.30 17.61 0.38
N THR A 16 -3.31 18.33 0.91
CA THR A 16 -3.16 19.77 0.70
C THR A 16 -2.47 20.00 -0.64
N GLN A 17 -3.27 20.13 -1.70
CA GLN A 17 -2.75 20.53 -3.01
C GLN A 17 -2.47 22.04 -2.98
N ALA A 18 -1.21 22.45 -2.89
CA ALA A 18 -0.80 23.86 -2.98
C ALA A 18 -0.90 24.44 -4.41
N VAL A 19 -1.43 23.68 -5.38
CA VAL A 19 -1.43 24.05 -6.81
C VAL A 19 -2.86 24.11 -7.32
N GLY A 20 -3.40 25.34 -7.34
CA GLY A 20 -4.58 25.76 -8.10
C GLY A 20 -5.92 25.53 -7.40
N ASP A 21 -6.39 26.51 -6.61
CA ASP A 21 -7.79 26.80 -6.19
C ASP A 21 -8.76 25.65 -5.87
N ARG A 22 -8.28 24.41 -5.70
CA ARG A 22 -9.09 23.25 -5.36
C ARG A 22 -9.16 23.13 -3.85
N PRO A 23 -10.36 22.89 -3.28
CA PRO A 23 -10.49 22.69 -1.84
C PRO A 23 -9.68 21.47 -1.40
N GLU A 24 -9.22 21.50 -0.15
CA GLU A 24 -8.56 20.35 0.49
C GLU A 24 -9.36 19.08 0.27
N VAL A 25 -8.72 18.03 -0.23
CA VAL A 25 -9.37 16.74 -0.46
C VAL A 25 -8.97 15.80 0.67
N VAL A 26 -9.98 15.34 1.41
CA VAL A 26 -9.79 14.33 2.46
C VAL A 26 -10.14 12.97 1.88
N LEU A 27 -9.14 12.09 1.77
CA LEU A 27 -9.33 10.71 1.36
C LEU A 27 -9.32 9.80 2.59
N GLU A 28 -10.24 8.86 2.66
CA GLU A 28 -10.17 7.77 3.63
C GLU A 28 -9.37 6.61 3.04
N VAL A 29 -8.31 6.22 3.73
CA VAL A 29 -7.38 5.19 3.32
C VAL A 29 -7.43 4.06 4.34
N PHE A 30 -7.40 2.82 3.85
CA PHE A 30 -7.48 1.60 4.64
C PHE A 30 -6.21 0.76 4.51
N GLY A 31 -5.95 -0.07 5.52
CA GLY A 31 -5.00 -1.17 5.39
C GLY A 31 -5.45 -2.19 4.34
N LEU A 32 -4.49 -2.84 3.70
CA LEU A 32 -4.75 -3.91 2.75
C LEU A 32 -5.26 -5.15 3.48
N THR A 33 -6.31 -5.73 2.95
CA THR A 33 -6.84 -7.02 3.43
C THR A 33 -6.07 -8.18 2.78
N THR A 34 -6.28 -9.40 3.29
CA THR A 34 -5.75 -10.61 2.65
C THR A 34 -6.20 -10.74 1.19
N GLU A 35 -7.45 -10.38 0.89
CA GLU A 35 -7.98 -10.42 -0.48
C GLU A 35 -7.27 -9.41 -1.39
N ASP A 36 -7.00 -8.21 -0.88
CA ASP A 36 -6.22 -7.19 -1.60
C ASP A 36 -4.79 -7.69 -1.88
N ILE A 37 -4.17 -8.37 -0.92
CA ILE A 37 -2.83 -8.97 -1.10
C ILE A 37 -2.86 -10.08 -2.16
N ILE A 38 -3.88 -10.94 -2.16
CA ILE A 38 -4.03 -11.98 -3.20
C ILE A 38 -4.15 -11.34 -4.58
N HIS A 39 -5.01 -10.33 -4.73
CA HIS A 39 -5.17 -9.60 -5.98
C HIS A 39 -3.88 -8.94 -6.46
N LEU A 40 -3.08 -8.39 -5.54
CA LEU A 40 -1.76 -7.83 -5.83
C LEU A 40 -0.75 -8.91 -6.23
N VAL A 41 -0.81 -10.10 -5.65
CA VAL A 41 0.05 -11.23 -6.06
C VAL A 41 -0.28 -11.65 -7.49
N ASP A 42 -1.56 -11.78 -7.84
CA ASP A 42 -1.97 -12.23 -9.19
C ASP A 42 -1.47 -11.28 -10.29
N SER A 43 -1.44 -9.97 -10.01
CA SER A 43 -1.08 -8.92 -10.97
C SER A 43 0.39 -8.48 -10.89
N HIS A 44 1.03 -8.60 -9.72
CA HIS A 44 2.35 -8.01 -9.43
C HIS A 44 3.29 -8.96 -8.66
N SER A 45 3.11 -10.28 -8.74
CA SER A 45 3.89 -11.31 -8.04
C SER A 45 5.41 -11.06 -8.02
N LYS A 46 6.01 -10.72 -9.18
CA LYS A 46 7.45 -10.47 -9.31
C LYS A 46 7.92 -9.24 -8.52
N VAL A 47 7.12 -8.17 -8.55
CA VAL A 47 7.41 -6.92 -7.82
C VAL A 47 7.23 -7.14 -6.33
N LEU A 48 6.17 -7.84 -5.94
CA LEU A 48 5.90 -8.19 -4.55
C LEU A 48 7.04 -9.05 -3.99
N ALA A 49 7.52 -10.05 -4.76
CA ALA A 49 8.70 -10.81 -4.37
C ALA A 49 9.97 -9.94 -4.24
N ALA A 50 10.21 -9.01 -5.17
CA ALA A 50 11.38 -8.12 -5.11
C ALA A 50 11.34 -7.18 -3.89
N ILE A 51 10.17 -6.61 -3.59
CA ILE A 51 9.94 -5.75 -2.42
C ILE A 51 10.10 -6.56 -1.13
N PHE A 52 9.55 -7.78 -1.07
CA PHE A 52 9.70 -8.65 0.11
C PHE A 52 11.17 -9.02 0.37
N LEU A 53 11.90 -9.41 -0.68
CA LEU A 53 13.29 -9.85 -0.57
C LEU A 53 14.25 -8.69 -0.24
N ARG A 54 14.01 -7.49 -0.79
CA ARG A 54 14.79 -6.28 -0.48
C ARG A 54 14.45 -5.69 0.89
N ASN A 55 13.17 -5.58 1.23
CA ASN A 55 12.69 -4.84 2.40
C ASN A 55 12.56 -5.67 3.68
N ALA A 56 12.89 -6.96 3.67
CA ALA A 56 13.04 -7.77 4.89
C ALA A 56 14.11 -7.22 5.87
N LYS A 57 14.88 -6.20 5.48
CA LYS A 57 15.93 -5.59 6.30
C LYS A 57 15.63 -4.17 6.80
N GLU A 58 14.56 -3.49 6.35
CA GLU A 58 14.37 -2.06 6.63
C GLU A 58 13.04 -1.69 7.33
N GLU A 59 13.02 -0.54 8.01
CA GLU A 59 11.87 0.00 8.73
C GLU A 59 10.96 0.83 7.80
N LEU A 60 9.91 0.20 7.27
CA LEU A 60 9.00 0.80 6.29
C LEU A 60 7.98 1.82 6.82
N LYS A 61 8.30 2.47 7.93
CA LYS A 61 7.56 3.65 8.40
C LYS A 61 8.11 4.95 7.81
N SER A 62 9.26 4.88 7.13
CA SER A 62 9.87 6.05 6.49
C SER A 62 9.20 6.37 5.14
N LEU A 63 8.90 7.65 4.94
CA LEU A 63 8.46 8.22 3.65
C LEU A 63 9.43 7.88 2.51
N GLU A 64 10.72 7.72 2.80
CA GLU A 64 11.75 7.42 1.80
C GLU A 64 11.54 6.06 1.12
N ASN A 65 11.10 5.03 1.85
CA ASN A 65 10.88 3.70 1.27
C ASN A 65 9.60 3.67 0.41
N SER A 66 8.58 4.44 0.81
CA SER A 66 7.37 4.61 -0.02
C SER A 66 7.72 5.34 -1.32
N LYS A 67 8.59 6.35 -1.24
CA LYS A 67 9.13 7.06 -2.41
C LYS A 67 9.96 6.14 -3.31
N GLU A 68 10.82 5.30 -2.76
CA GLU A 68 11.60 4.32 -3.53
C GLU A 68 10.69 3.32 -4.26
N ILE A 69 9.70 2.75 -3.57
CA ILE A 69 8.72 1.84 -4.19
C ILE A 69 7.93 2.55 -5.29
N MET A 70 7.50 3.79 -5.06
CA MET A 70 6.79 4.56 -6.08
C MET A 70 7.65 4.87 -7.30
N LEU A 71 8.97 5.06 -7.13
CA LEU A 71 9.91 5.35 -8.22
C LEU A 71 10.31 4.09 -8.99
N GLU A 72 10.59 2.98 -8.30
CA GLU A 72 11.00 1.72 -8.91
C GLU A 72 9.81 0.94 -9.49
N PHE A 73 8.65 1.00 -8.82
CA PHE A 73 7.47 0.20 -9.14
C PHE A 73 6.17 1.02 -9.08
N PRO A 74 6.01 2.07 -9.92
CA PRO A 74 4.88 2.99 -9.87
C PRO A 74 3.52 2.30 -10.03
N ALA A 75 3.43 1.30 -10.91
CA ALA A 75 2.20 0.53 -11.12
C ALA A 75 1.76 -0.26 -9.87
N PHE A 76 2.73 -0.86 -9.17
CA PHE A 76 2.46 -1.59 -7.93
C PHE A 76 2.06 -0.66 -6.79
N GLY A 77 2.76 0.46 -6.62
CA GLY A 77 2.42 1.47 -5.63
C GLY A 77 1.01 2.04 -5.85
N ALA A 78 0.67 2.35 -7.10
CA ALA A 78 -0.67 2.79 -7.46
C ALA A 78 -1.75 1.72 -7.21
N ALA A 79 -1.47 0.46 -7.51
CA ALA A 79 -2.38 -0.66 -7.20
C ALA A 79 -2.60 -0.82 -5.68
N CYS A 80 -1.54 -0.65 -4.87
CA CYS A 80 -1.66 -0.67 -3.41
C CYS A 80 -2.53 0.48 -2.88
N ILE A 81 -2.34 1.70 -3.40
CA ILE A 81 -3.16 2.86 -3.03
C ILE A 81 -4.62 2.63 -3.44
N ALA A 82 -4.86 2.19 -4.68
CA ALA A 82 -6.19 1.92 -5.20
C ALA A 82 -6.94 0.86 -4.36
N ALA A 83 -6.26 -0.22 -3.98
CA ALA A 83 -6.80 -1.22 -3.07
C ALA A 83 -7.03 -0.68 -1.65
N GLY A 84 -6.09 0.12 -1.14
CA GLY A 84 -6.20 0.83 0.14
C GLY A 84 -7.35 1.84 0.19
N CYS A 85 -7.73 2.43 -0.94
CA CYS A 85 -8.88 3.32 -1.07
C CYS A 85 -10.19 2.57 -1.41
N LYS A 86 -10.18 1.23 -1.42
CA LYS A 86 -11.32 0.37 -1.81
C LYS A 86 -11.85 0.64 -3.22
N GLN A 87 -10.99 1.11 -4.11
CA GLN A 87 -11.29 1.39 -5.52
C GLN A 87 -10.19 0.80 -6.42
N ARG A 88 -10.12 -0.53 -6.52
CA ARG A 88 -9.05 -1.25 -7.26
C ARG A 88 -8.89 -0.77 -8.71
N GLU A 89 -9.99 -0.40 -9.36
CA GLU A 89 -10.02 0.08 -10.75
C GLU A 89 -9.38 1.47 -10.93
N ALA A 90 -9.19 2.24 -9.84
CA ALA A 90 -8.62 3.58 -9.90
C ALA A 90 -7.08 3.60 -9.98
N ALA A 91 -6.41 2.46 -10.11
CA ALA A 91 -4.95 2.38 -10.13
C ALA A 91 -4.33 3.26 -11.23
N GLU A 92 -4.91 3.31 -12.43
CA GLU A 92 -4.44 4.20 -13.51
C GLU A 92 -4.61 5.68 -13.13
N HIS A 93 -5.71 6.03 -12.46
CA HIS A 93 -5.92 7.39 -11.99
C HIS A 93 -4.88 7.80 -10.95
N VAL A 94 -4.55 6.89 -10.02
CA VAL A 94 -3.54 7.14 -8.98
C VAL A 94 -2.17 7.44 -9.58
N GLN A 95 -1.78 6.76 -10.67
CA GLN A 95 -0.49 7.01 -11.34
C GLN A 95 -0.37 8.44 -11.90
N ASN A 96 -1.50 9.09 -12.19
CA ASN A 96 -1.55 10.46 -12.70
C ASN A 96 -1.56 11.53 -11.60
N LEU A 97 -1.61 11.14 -10.32
CA LEU A 97 -1.53 12.09 -9.20
C LEU A 97 -0.11 12.66 -9.05
N PRO A 98 0.07 13.80 -8.37
CA PRO A 98 1.40 14.27 -8.01
C PRO A 98 2.18 13.20 -7.22
N VAL A 99 3.46 13.00 -7.54
CA VAL A 99 4.29 11.96 -6.92
C VAL A 99 4.29 12.07 -5.38
N LEU A 100 4.33 13.29 -4.85
CA LEU A 100 4.27 13.51 -3.40
C LEU A 100 2.97 12.96 -2.79
N THR A 101 1.84 13.20 -3.44
CA THR A 101 0.53 12.66 -3.03
C THR A 101 0.51 11.13 -3.10
N GLN A 102 1.08 10.54 -4.16
CA GLN A 102 1.16 9.08 -4.27
C GLN A 102 1.99 8.50 -3.10
N VAL A 103 3.12 9.12 -2.77
CA VAL A 103 3.99 8.69 -1.66
C VAL A 103 3.30 8.81 -0.30
N GLU A 104 2.58 9.90 -0.04
CA GLU A 104 1.82 10.08 1.20
C GLU A 104 0.72 9.03 1.36
N LEU A 105 -0.03 8.77 0.29
CA LEU A 105 -1.08 7.76 0.28
C LEU A 105 -0.52 6.36 0.48
N LEU A 106 0.56 6.01 -0.23
CA LEU A 106 1.19 4.70 -0.09
C LEU A 106 1.73 4.47 1.32
N SER A 107 2.38 5.49 1.89
CA SER A 107 2.88 5.44 3.26
C SER A 107 1.74 5.21 4.27
N ALA A 108 0.60 5.87 4.08
CA ALA A 108 -0.57 5.66 4.92
C ALA A 108 -1.12 4.22 4.79
N VAL A 109 -1.27 3.70 3.57
CA VAL A 109 -1.70 2.31 3.33
C VAL A 109 -0.77 1.32 4.04
N PHE A 110 0.55 1.47 3.88
CA PHE A 110 1.51 0.56 4.50
C PHE A 110 1.56 0.68 6.02
N ALA A 111 1.43 1.89 6.58
CA ALA A 111 1.36 2.06 8.03
C ALA A 111 0.14 1.36 8.65
N LEU A 112 -1.00 1.38 7.94
CA LEU A 112 -2.23 0.70 8.37
C LEU A 112 -2.19 -0.81 8.16
N THR A 113 -1.55 -1.26 7.08
CA THR A 113 -1.41 -2.68 6.74
C THR A 113 -0.37 -3.38 7.64
N PHE A 114 0.70 -2.68 7.97
CA PHE A 114 1.86 -3.21 8.69
C PHE A 114 2.22 -2.32 9.89
N PRO A 115 1.37 -2.28 10.95
CA PRO A 115 1.57 -1.38 12.09
C PRO A 115 2.85 -1.66 12.87
N GLU A 116 3.29 -2.92 12.90
CA GLU A 116 4.56 -3.38 13.49
C GLU A 116 5.77 -3.18 12.55
N GLY A 117 5.54 -2.63 11.35
CA GLY A 117 6.50 -2.54 10.26
C GLY A 117 6.44 -3.76 9.34
N LEU A 118 6.73 -3.53 8.05
CA LEU A 118 6.64 -4.56 7.01
C LEU A 118 7.50 -5.78 7.40
N LYS A 119 8.76 -5.63 7.82
CA LYS A 119 9.63 -6.75 8.22
C LYS A 119 8.97 -7.76 9.16
N LYS A 120 8.42 -7.31 10.30
CA LYS A 120 7.75 -8.20 11.28
C LYS A 120 6.47 -8.80 10.71
N SER A 121 5.71 -8.03 9.96
CA SER A 121 4.51 -8.52 9.28
C SER A 121 4.85 -9.52 8.17
N LEU A 122 5.97 -9.35 7.47
CA LEU A 122 6.46 -10.27 6.44
C LEU A 122 7.01 -11.54 7.03
N GLU A 123 7.66 -11.52 8.19
CA GLU A 123 8.03 -12.77 8.87
C GLU A 123 6.80 -13.64 9.15
N LYS A 124 5.66 -13.00 9.49
CA LYS A 124 4.36 -13.67 9.70
C LYS A 124 3.67 -14.07 8.38
N LEU A 125 3.76 -13.22 7.34
CA LEU A 125 3.06 -13.40 6.07
C LEU A 125 3.87 -14.17 5.02
N ALA A 126 5.19 -14.27 5.17
CA ALA A 126 6.09 -14.91 4.22
C ALA A 126 5.70 -16.36 3.93
N PRO A 127 5.32 -17.20 4.91
CA PRO A 127 4.87 -18.57 4.60
C PRO A 127 3.68 -18.59 3.64
N THR A 128 2.69 -17.71 3.88
CA THR A 128 1.48 -17.60 3.07
C THR A 128 1.78 -17.01 1.70
N VAL A 129 2.55 -15.93 1.63
CA VAL A 129 2.91 -15.26 0.38
C VAL A 129 3.81 -16.15 -0.48
N VAL A 130 4.78 -16.87 0.12
CA VAL A 130 5.62 -17.85 -0.60
C VAL A 130 4.77 -19.00 -1.15
N GLN A 131 3.74 -19.45 -0.45
CA GLN A 131 2.81 -20.44 -1.00
C GLN A 131 1.99 -19.88 -2.16
N LEU A 132 1.55 -18.62 -2.07
CA LEU A 132 0.82 -17.95 -3.15
C LEU A 132 1.70 -17.70 -4.39
N LEU A 133 2.98 -17.36 -4.21
CA LEU A 133 3.95 -17.13 -5.30
C LEU A 133 4.44 -18.41 -5.99
N LYS A 134 4.17 -19.60 -5.41
CA LYS A 134 4.50 -20.90 -6.00
C LYS A 134 3.43 -21.45 -6.94
N LYS A 135 2.25 -20.82 -6.99
CA LYS A 135 1.24 -21.08 -8.02
C LYS A 135 1.64 -20.41 -9.33
#